data_AF-A0A6S7FAB1-F1
#
_entry.id   AF-A0A6S7FAB1-F1
#
_cell.length_a   1.000
_cell.length_b   1.000
_cell.length_c   1.000
_cell.angle_alpha   90.00
_cell.angle_beta   90.00
_cell.angle_gamma   90.00
#
_symmetry.space_group_name_H-M   'P 1'
#
loop_
_entity.id
_entity.type
_entity.pdbx_description
1 polymer ?
#
loop_
_entity_poly.entity_id
_entity_poly.type
_entity_poly.pdbx_seq_one_letter_code
_entity_poly.pdbx_strand_id
1 'polypeptide(L)'
;MAACNPARRGWRTIAWRIALSLLLILSAAWGCLALAYRVPGGAFLQGAAALAWAALCLYSAVLLWRGRTRRAIGTWLIGMAALCIWWQTLAPSNDRIWADDVARTLRGSVSGSIVTLDSVRNFDWQADTDTRYTPRWEVQQYNLNELATVDMVLSYWGSPAIAHTLVSFGFTDGRQVVFSVEIRKERGEQFSEIGGFFKQFELSVIAAQERDILYVRAGPRDERVYRYAVDMPVPAMRELFLSYVRTANELADEPRFYHTVTANCTTLVYRVVRAIVPGLPMDYRILLSGYLPEYLYEQGGLDTSKPLSTLREQAYIGKPALPGSDPVAFSRAIRLPESAGTPP
;
A
#
# COMPACT_ATOMS: atom_id res chain seq x y z
N MET A 1 -58.04 -3.67 19.23
CA MET A 1 -57.50 -2.93 18.07
C MET A 1 -56.56 -1.85 18.59
N ALA A 2 -55.25 -2.05 18.49
CA ALA A 2 -54.26 -1.09 18.96
C ALA A 2 -54.24 0.13 18.03
N ALA A 3 -54.71 1.28 18.52
CA ALA A 3 -54.66 2.55 17.81
C ALA A 3 -53.19 2.93 17.56
N CYS A 4 -52.78 2.91 16.29
CA CYS A 4 -51.46 3.35 15.88
C CYS A 4 -51.37 4.87 16.04
N ASN A 5 -50.62 5.32 17.06
CA ASN A 5 -50.49 6.73 17.42
C ASN A 5 -49.89 7.56 16.26
N PRO A 6 -50.60 8.55 15.68
CA PRO A 6 -50.16 9.30 14.50
C PRO A 6 -48.82 10.03 14.69
N ALA A 7 -48.50 10.43 15.93
CA ALA A 7 -47.21 11.04 16.28
C ALA A 7 -46.02 10.07 16.03
N ARG A 8 -46.20 8.77 16.32
CA ARG A 8 -45.19 7.73 16.05
C ARG A 8 -45.00 7.48 14.55
N ARG A 9 -46.03 7.72 13.74
CA ARG A 9 -45.97 7.58 12.27
C ARG A 9 -45.21 8.75 11.62
N GLY A 10 -45.38 9.96 12.14
CA GLY A 10 -44.63 11.16 11.72
C GLY A 10 -43.14 11.06 12.02
N TRP A 11 -42.78 10.69 13.25
CA TRP A 11 -41.38 10.51 13.66
C TRP A 11 -40.64 9.44 12.84
N ARG A 12 -41.28 8.28 12.60
CA ARG A 12 -40.72 7.23 11.74
C ARG A 12 -40.47 7.70 10.31
N THR A 13 -41.35 8.55 9.77
CA THR A 13 -41.21 9.07 8.40
C THR A 13 -40.07 10.07 8.28
N ILE A 14 -39.90 10.93 9.29
CA ILE A 14 -38.79 11.89 9.35
C ILE A 14 -37.45 11.16 9.54
N ALA A 15 -37.38 10.22 10.48
CA ALA A 15 -36.19 9.41 10.71
C ALA A 15 -35.75 8.67 9.43
N TRP A 16 -36.70 8.10 8.68
CA TRP A 16 -36.41 7.47 7.39
C TRP A 16 -35.85 8.47 6.36
N ARG A 17 -36.43 9.67 6.25
CA ARG A 17 -35.92 10.69 5.33
C ARG A 17 -34.51 11.15 5.69
N ILE A 18 -34.20 11.24 6.99
CA ILE A 18 -32.85 11.54 7.48
C ILE A 18 -31.88 10.42 7.07
N ALA A 19 -32.23 9.15 7.34
CA ALA A 19 -31.41 8.01 6.96
C ALA A 19 -31.14 7.94 5.44
N LEU A 20 -32.17 8.16 4.61
CA LEU A 20 -32.02 8.22 3.15
C LEU A 20 -31.18 9.43 2.70
N SER A 21 -31.29 10.57 3.38
CA SER A 21 -30.46 11.74 3.08
C SER A 21 -28.99 11.47 3.42
N LEU A 22 -28.69 10.79 4.53
CA LEU A 22 -27.34 10.36 4.87
C LEU A 22 -26.78 9.41 3.82
N LEU A 23 -27.57 8.44 3.37
CA LEU A 23 -27.17 7.53 2.29
C LEU A 23 -26.87 8.30 0.99
N LEU A 24 -27.71 9.28 0.64
CA LEU A 24 -27.48 10.14 -0.52
C LEU A 24 -26.18 10.94 -0.39
N ILE A 25 -25.89 11.50 0.78
CA ILE A 25 -24.66 12.25 1.06
C ILE A 25 -23.43 11.34 0.92
N LEU A 26 -23.47 10.14 1.52
CA LEU A 26 -22.38 9.17 1.41
C LEU A 26 -22.18 8.73 -0.06
N SER A 27 -23.27 8.52 -0.79
CA SER A 27 -23.21 8.17 -2.21
C SER A 27 -22.70 9.32 -3.10
N ALA A 28 -23.04 10.57 -2.75
CA ALA A 28 -22.53 11.76 -3.43
C ALA A 28 -21.03 11.88 -3.21
N ALA A 29 -20.57 11.76 -1.96
CA ALA A 29 -19.16 11.81 -1.62
C ALA A 29 -18.37 10.71 -2.35
N TRP A 30 -18.80 9.45 -2.23
CA TRP A 30 -18.11 8.33 -2.89
C TRP A 30 -18.12 8.45 -4.41
N GLY A 31 -19.27 8.74 -5.03
CA GLY A 31 -19.36 8.82 -6.49
C GLY A 31 -18.65 10.02 -7.08
N CYS A 32 -18.66 11.18 -6.40
CA CYS A 32 -17.86 12.33 -6.83
C CYS A 32 -16.37 12.00 -6.84
N LEU A 33 -15.87 11.35 -5.78
CA LEU A 33 -14.47 10.92 -5.71
C LEU A 33 -14.15 9.90 -6.80
N ALA A 34 -14.99 8.86 -6.96
CA ALA A 34 -14.81 7.85 -7.99
C ALA A 34 -14.72 8.46 -9.40
N LEU A 35 -15.60 9.40 -9.73
CA LEU A 35 -15.61 10.09 -11.02
C LEU A 35 -14.41 11.04 -11.18
N ALA A 36 -14.07 11.79 -10.13
CA ALA A 36 -12.93 12.70 -10.15
C ALA A 36 -11.59 11.98 -10.40
N TYR A 37 -11.43 10.76 -9.87
CA TYR A 37 -10.19 9.99 -10.04
C TYR A 37 -10.14 9.15 -11.32
N ARG A 38 -11.29 8.70 -11.86
CA ARG A 38 -11.30 7.66 -12.91
C ARG A 38 -11.97 8.05 -14.22
N VAL A 39 -12.66 9.18 -14.30
CA VAL A 39 -13.21 9.63 -15.59
C VAL A 39 -12.06 10.04 -16.52
N PRO A 40 -11.99 9.47 -17.74
CA PRO A 40 -10.99 9.86 -18.73
C PRO A 40 -11.29 11.26 -19.28
N GLY A 41 -10.25 11.96 -19.75
CA GLY A 41 -10.41 13.26 -20.42
C GLY A 41 -10.04 14.49 -19.58
N GLY A 42 -9.22 14.29 -18.55
CA GLY A 42 -8.58 15.36 -17.78
C GLY A 42 -9.50 16.05 -16.76
N ALA A 43 -8.94 17.04 -16.07
CA ALA A 43 -9.56 17.68 -14.90
C ALA A 43 -10.94 18.29 -15.21
N PHE A 44 -11.14 18.80 -16.42
CA PHE A 44 -12.43 19.38 -16.82
C PHE A 44 -13.54 18.33 -16.87
N LEU A 45 -13.32 17.21 -17.57
CA LEU A 45 -14.33 16.15 -17.68
C LEU A 45 -14.56 15.43 -16.35
N GLN A 46 -13.49 15.25 -15.57
CA GLN A 46 -13.58 14.74 -14.20
C GLN A 46 -14.44 15.65 -13.31
N GLY A 47 -14.19 16.96 -13.33
CA GLY A 47 -14.97 17.95 -12.59
C GLY A 47 -16.42 18.01 -13.05
N ALA A 48 -16.67 18.01 -14.36
CA ALA A 48 -18.02 18.02 -14.92
C ALA A 48 -18.82 16.76 -14.53
N ALA A 49 -18.21 15.57 -14.59
CA ALA A 49 -18.84 14.33 -14.17
C ALA A 49 -19.16 14.31 -12.67
N ALA A 50 -18.22 14.74 -11.82
CA ALA A 50 -18.44 14.85 -10.39
C ALA A 50 -19.56 15.86 -10.06
N LEU A 51 -19.60 17.01 -10.74
CA LEU A 51 -20.67 18.01 -10.59
C LEU A 51 -22.03 17.46 -11.03
N ALA A 52 -22.09 16.74 -12.15
CA ALA A 52 -23.32 16.11 -12.63
C ALA A 52 -23.85 15.07 -11.61
N TRP A 53 -22.97 14.27 -11.03
CA TRP A 53 -23.33 13.30 -9.98
C TRP A 53 -23.83 13.98 -8.71
N ALA A 54 -23.14 15.03 -8.25
CA ALA A 54 -23.55 15.82 -7.10
C ALA A 54 -24.94 16.45 -7.33
N ALA A 55 -25.19 16.99 -8.52
CA ALA A 55 -26.47 17.57 -8.90
C ALA A 55 -27.60 16.52 -8.91
N LEU A 56 -27.34 15.29 -9.39
CA LEU A 56 -28.29 14.18 -9.36
C LEU A 56 -28.65 13.77 -7.93
N CYS A 57 -27.65 13.69 -7.03
CA CYS A 57 -27.85 13.39 -5.62
C CYS A 57 -28.65 14.49 -4.92
N LEU A 58 -28.32 15.77 -5.17
CA LEU A 58 -29.04 16.92 -4.64
C LEU A 58 -30.49 16.94 -5.14
N TYR A 59 -30.72 16.71 -6.43
CA TYR A 59 -32.05 16.62 -7.01
C TYR A 59 -32.87 15.51 -6.35
N SER A 60 -32.26 14.34 -6.13
CA SER A 60 -32.91 13.21 -5.44
C SER A 60 -33.25 13.56 -3.98
N ALA A 61 -32.37 14.27 -3.27
CA ALA A 61 -32.65 14.76 -1.92
C ALA A 61 -33.81 15.76 -1.90
N VAL A 62 -33.85 16.72 -2.83
CA VAL A 62 -34.96 17.69 -2.95
C VAL A 62 -36.28 16.96 -3.21
N LEU A 63 -36.31 15.95 -4.08
CA LEU A 63 -37.51 15.15 -4.33
C LEU A 63 -37.97 14.39 -3.08
N LEU A 64 -37.03 13.84 -2.30
CA LEU A 64 -37.31 13.12 -1.06
C LEU A 64 -38.01 14.01 -0.04
N TRP A 65 -37.47 15.22 0.19
CA TRP A 65 -38.03 16.18 1.14
C TRP A 65 -39.31 16.86 0.66
N ARG A 66 -39.54 16.95 -0.67
CA ARG A 66 -40.83 17.33 -1.27
C ARG A 66 -41.90 16.22 -1.24
N GLY A 67 -41.63 15.09 -0.58
CA GLY A 67 -42.58 13.99 -0.43
C GLY A 67 -42.71 13.08 -1.66
N ARG A 68 -41.88 13.26 -2.69
CA ARG A 68 -41.88 12.45 -3.93
C ARG A 68 -40.94 11.24 -3.80
N THR A 69 -41.04 10.50 -2.70
CA THR A 69 -40.07 9.46 -2.29
C THR A 69 -39.79 8.42 -3.38
N ARG A 70 -40.82 7.92 -4.09
CA ARG A 70 -40.63 6.92 -5.16
C ARG A 70 -39.77 7.46 -6.32
N ARG A 71 -39.96 8.73 -6.71
CA ARG A 71 -39.16 9.36 -7.76
C ARG A 71 -37.72 9.62 -7.28
N ALA A 72 -37.56 10.10 -6.05
CA ALA A 72 -36.24 10.28 -5.44
C ALA A 72 -35.41 8.99 -5.44
N ILE A 73 -36.00 7.90 -4.95
CA ILE A 73 -35.35 6.58 -4.91
C ILE A 73 -35.08 6.07 -6.33
N GLY A 74 -36.05 6.18 -7.25
CA GLY A 74 -35.87 5.74 -8.63
C GLY A 74 -34.73 6.45 -9.35
N THR A 75 -34.67 7.79 -9.27
CA THR A 75 -33.58 8.57 -9.88
C THR A 75 -32.22 8.19 -9.29
N TRP A 76 -32.12 8.09 -7.96
CA TRP A 76 -30.89 7.69 -7.30
C TRP A 76 -30.45 6.26 -7.66
N LEU A 77 -31.36 5.30 -7.65
CA LEU A 77 -31.05 3.90 -7.97
C LEU A 77 -30.57 3.74 -9.42
N ILE A 78 -31.19 4.43 -10.38
CA ILE A 78 -30.76 4.39 -11.78
C ILE A 78 -29.36 4.98 -11.92
N GLY A 79 -29.11 6.15 -11.33
CA GLY A 79 -27.80 6.78 -11.35
C GLY A 79 -26.73 5.91 -10.68
N MET A 80 -27.06 5.33 -9.52
CA MET A 80 -26.16 4.43 -8.80
C MET A 80 -25.88 3.15 -9.59
N ALA A 81 -26.89 2.55 -10.21
CA ALA A 81 -26.69 1.38 -11.05
C ALA A 81 -25.77 1.69 -12.24
N ALA A 82 -25.94 2.83 -12.91
CA ALA A 82 -25.05 3.25 -13.99
C ALA A 82 -23.61 3.47 -13.49
N LEU A 83 -23.45 4.14 -12.35
CA LEU A 83 -22.14 4.38 -11.73
C LEU A 83 -21.46 3.05 -11.33
N CYS A 84 -22.21 2.11 -10.74
CA CYS A 84 -21.69 0.79 -10.38
C CYS A 84 -21.32 -0.03 -11.61
N ILE A 85 -22.14 -0.04 -12.67
CA ILE A 85 -21.82 -0.74 -13.93
C ILE A 85 -20.52 -0.20 -14.50
N TRP A 86 -20.40 1.13 -14.64
CA TRP A 86 -19.16 1.78 -15.09
C TRP A 86 -17.96 1.45 -14.17
N TRP A 87 -18.15 1.47 -12.86
CA TRP A 87 -17.09 1.14 -11.91
C TRP A 87 -16.52 -0.27 -12.15
N GLN A 88 -17.36 -1.21 -12.55
CA GLN A 88 -16.95 -2.60 -12.82
C GLN A 88 -16.30 -2.79 -14.18
N THR A 89 -16.48 -1.86 -15.14
CA THR A 89 -15.78 -1.93 -16.44
C THR A 89 -14.35 -1.42 -16.37
N LEU A 90 -13.97 -0.73 -15.30
CA LEU A 90 -12.57 -0.34 -15.05
C LEU A 90 -11.74 -1.61 -14.85
N ALA A 91 -10.88 -1.91 -15.83
CA ALA A 91 -9.95 -3.04 -15.80
C ALA A 91 -8.52 -2.55 -15.50
N PRO A 92 -7.78 -3.26 -14.63
CA PRO A 92 -6.36 -3.03 -14.44
C PRO A 92 -5.60 -3.52 -15.69
N SER A 93 -4.43 -2.95 -15.95
CA SER A 93 -3.58 -3.37 -17.08
C SER A 93 -2.12 -3.44 -16.66
N ASN A 94 -1.36 -4.34 -17.29
CA ASN A 94 0.11 -4.34 -17.22
C ASN A 94 0.73 -3.52 -18.37
N ASP A 95 -0.07 -3.17 -19.38
CA ASP A 95 0.35 -2.54 -20.63
C ASP A 95 0.04 -1.04 -20.61
N ARG A 96 0.83 -0.28 -19.84
CA ARG A 96 0.78 1.18 -19.79
C ARG A 96 2.19 1.77 -19.84
N ILE A 97 2.27 3.09 -20.02
CA ILE A 97 3.54 3.82 -19.91
C ILE A 97 3.78 4.09 -18.42
N TRP A 98 4.47 3.17 -17.76
CA TRP A 98 4.75 3.24 -16.33
C TRP A 98 5.87 4.22 -16.00
N ALA A 99 5.87 4.72 -14.76
CA ALA A 99 7.03 5.41 -14.21
C ALA A 99 8.22 4.45 -14.07
N ASP A 100 9.44 5.00 -14.20
CA ASP A 100 10.65 4.18 -14.35
C ASP A 100 10.91 3.29 -13.12
N ASP A 101 10.59 3.77 -11.91
CA ASP A 101 10.77 3.06 -10.64
C ASP A 101 9.87 1.82 -10.44
N VAL A 102 8.86 1.67 -11.31
CA VAL A 102 7.89 0.56 -11.35
C VAL A 102 7.63 0.08 -12.79
N ALA A 103 8.55 0.37 -13.71
CA ALA A 103 8.37 0.11 -15.13
C ALA A 103 8.33 -1.39 -15.47
N ARG A 104 9.14 -2.18 -14.75
CA ARG A 104 9.17 -3.64 -14.90
C ARG A 104 8.39 -4.31 -13.79
N THR A 105 7.75 -5.42 -14.15
CA THR A 105 7.10 -6.31 -13.18
C THR A 105 8.08 -7.42 -12.80
N LEU A 106 8.26 -7.64 -11.50
CA LEU A 106 9.07 -8.73 -10.98
C LEU A 106 8.49 -10.07 -11.44
N ARG A 107 9.34 -10.96 -11.96
CA ARG A 107 9.03 -12.38 -12.12
C ARG A 107 10.06 -13.22 -11.37
N GLY A 108 9.64 -14.36 -10.83
CA GLY A 108 10.53 -15.27 -10.14
C GLY A 108 10.28 -16.73 -10.52
N SER A 109 11.37 -17.50 -10.63
CA SER A 109 11.32 -18.94 -10.80
C SER A 109 12.04 -19.63 -9.65
N VAL A 110 11.54 -20.81 -9.25
CA VAL A 110 12.05 -21.57 -8.11
C VAL A 110 12.49 -22.94 -8.61
N SER A 111 13.75 -23.29 -8.34
CA SER A 111 14.33 -24.60 -8.64
C SER A 111 15.05 -25.12 -7.40
N GLY A 112 14.39 -26.02 -6.66
CA GLY A 112 14.87 -26.48 -5.36
C GLY A 112 14.98 -25.32 -4.36
N SER A 113 16.19 -25.07 -3.85
CA SER A 113 16.47 -23.93 -2.96
C SER A 113 16.85 -22.65 -3.70
N ILE A 114 17.07 -22.70 -5.02
CA ILE A 114 17.49 -21.54 -5.80
C ILE A 114 16.27 -20.81 -6.33
N VAL A 115 16.18 -19.51 -6.03
CA VAL A 115 15.20 -18.60 -6.61
C VAL A 115 15.91 -17.65 -7.56
N THR A 116 15.44 -17.59 -8.81
CA THR A 116 15.89 -16.59 -9.79
C THR A 116 14.83 -15.52 -9.90
N LEU A 117 15.18 -14.27 -9.59
CA LEU A 117 14.34 -13.10 -9.76
C LEU A 117 14.77 -12.34 -11.01
N ASP A 118 13.84 -12.12 -11.93
CA ASP A 118 14.00 -11.24 -13.08
C ASP A 118 13.46 -9.84 -12.74
N SER A 119 14.20 -8.82 -13.17
CA SER A 119 13.84 -7.41 -12.93
C SER A 119 13.92 -7.01 -11.46
N VAL A 120 15.03 -7.37 -10.80
CA VAL A 120 15.43 -6.77 -9.52
C VAL A 120 15.96 -5.37 -9.76
N ARG A 121 15.36 -4.38 -9.10
CA ARG A 121 15.70 -2.96 -9.23
C ARG A 121 17.03 -2.64 -8.54
N ASN A 122 17.88 -1.88 -9.20
CA ASN A 122 19.18 -1.44 -8.66
C ASN A 122 19.56 -0.04 -9.17
N PHE A 123 18.66 0.91 -9.03
CA PHE A 123 18.85 2.25 -9.58
C PHE A 123 19.97 3.01 -8.86
N ASP A 124 20.80 3.70 -9.63
CA ASP A 124 21.81 4.61 -9.08
C ASP A 124 21.20 5.99 -8.91
N TRP A 125 20.88 6.36 -7.67
CA TRP A 125 20.30 7.67 -7.32
C TRP A 125 21.38 8.73 -7.09
N GLN A 126 21.02 9.99 -7.28
CA GLN A 126 21.87 11.12 -6.95
C GLN A 126 21.56 11.64 -5.55
N ALA A 127 22.56 12.13 -4.83
CA ALA A 127 22.40 12.53 -3.43
C ALA A 127 21.46 13.72 -3.21
N ASP A 128 21.32 14.60 -4.21
CA ASP A 128 20.59 15.85 -4.11
C ASP A 128 19.16 15.80 -4.70
N THR A 129 18.79 14.70 -5.37
CA THR A 129 17.47 14.59 -6.00
C THR A 129 17.07 13.15 -6.28
N ASP A 130 15.77 12.88 -6.16
CA ASP A 130 15.14 11.63 -6.59
C ASP A 130 14.61 11.69 -8.03
N THR A 131 14.91 12.75 -8.78
CA THR A 131 14.47 12.92 -10.18
C THR A 131 15.57 12.61 -11.20
N ARG A 132 16.83 12.56 -10.76
CA ARG A 132 17.99 12.19 -11.59
C ARG A 132 18.59 10.89 -11.06
N TYR A 133 18.61 9.86 -11.90
CA TYR A 133 19.12 8.54 -11.56
C TYR A 133 19.47 7.77 -12.83
N THR A 134 20.22 6.67 -12.67
CA THR A 134 20.46 5.70 -13.75
C THR A 134 19.62 4.43 -13.50
N PRO A 135 18.57 4.17 -14.30
CA PRO A 135 17.78 2.96 -14.18
C PRO A 135 18.62 1.70 -14.44
N ARG A 136 18.51 0.70 -13.56
CA ARG A 136 19.06 -0.64 -13.75
C ARG A 136 18.11 -1.70 -13.24
N TRP A 137 17.96 -2.75 -14.04
CA TRP A 137 17.14 -3.91 -13.75
C TRP A 137 17.98 -5.16 -13.99
N GLU A 138 18.10 -6.00 -12.98
CA GLU A 138 19.03 -7.12 -12.95
C GLU A 138 18.28 -8.45 -12.80
N VAL A 139 18.92 -9.51 -13.28
CA VAL A 139 18.55 -10.87 -12.90
C VAL A 139 19.41 -11.26 -11.71
N GLN A 140 18.79 -11.69 -10.62
CA GLN A 140 19.49 -12.07 -9.40
C GLN A 140 19.08 -13.47 -8.97
N GLN A 141 20.05 -14.22 -8.44
CA GLN A 141 19.82 -15.57 -7.90
C GLN A 141 20.11 -15.62 -6.41
N TYR A 142 19.20 -16.24 -5.67
CA TYR A 142 19.25 -16.36 -4.23
C TYR A 142 19.08 -17.82 -3.81
N ASN A 143 19.97 -18.32 -2.96
CA ASN A 143 19.86 -19.65 -2.37
C ASN A 143 19.12 -19.54 -1.04
N LEU A 144 17.89 -20.05 -0.96
CA LEU A 144 17.09 -19.99 0.27
C LEU A 144 17.69 -20.81 1.42
N ASN A 145 18.66 -21.69 1.17
CA ASN A 145 19.40 -22.39 2.24
C ASN A 145 20.42 -21.46 2.93
N GLU A 146 20.76 -20.35 2.29
CA GLU A 146 21.64 -19.30 2.82
C GLU A 146 20.84 -18.12 3.38
N LEU A 147 19.50 -18.22 3.44
CA LEU A 147 18.65 -17.19 4.02
C LEU A 147 18.87 -17.14 5.54
N ALA A 148 19.33 -16.00 6.03
CA ALA A 148 19.79 -15.82 7.41
C ALA A 148 18.92 -14.85 8.22
N THR A 149 18.41 -13.78 7.59
CA THR A 149 17.70 -12.71 8.31
C THR A 149 16.50 -12.21 7.55
N VAL A 150 15.51 -11.69 8.28
CA VAL A 150 14.43 -10.85 7.76
C VAL A 150 14.39 -9.57 8.57
N ASP A 151 14.40 -8.44 7.87
CA ASP A 151 14.20 -7.12 8.45
C ASP A 151 12.86 -6.54 7.98
N MET A 152 12.08 -5.99 8.92
CA MET A 152 10.97 -5.09 8.59
C MET A 152 11.52 -3.68 8.45
N VAL A 153 11.30 -3.06 7.30
CA VAL A 153 11.69 -1.67 7.05
C VAL A 153 10.45 -0.81 6.97
N LEU A 154 10.42 0.28 7.74
CA LEU A 154 9.34 1.25 7.77
C LEU A 154 9.86 2.59 7.28
N SER A 155 9.26 3.10 6.21
CA SER A 155 9.51 4.46 5.73
C SER A 155 8.35 5.36 6.09
N TYR A 156 8.62 6.48 6.74
CA TYR A 156 7.61 7.44 7.16
C TYR A 156 7.73 8.74 6.35
N TRP A 157 6.66 9.09 5.64
CA TRP A 157 6.45 10.41 5.03
C TRP A 157 5.11 10.96 5.50
N GLY A 158 5.06 12.26 5.80
CA GLY A 158 3.83 12.92 6.24
C GLY A 158 3.39 12.54 7.67
N SER A 159 2.69 11.42 7.84
CA SER A 159 2.02 11.03 9.10
C SER A 159 2.81 9.98 9.89
N PRO A 160 2.92 10.10 11.23
CA PRO A 160 3.52 9.05 12.07
C PRO A 160 2.68 7.76 12.14
N ALA A 161 1.39 7.81 11.80
CA ALA A 161 0.50 6.65 11.86
C ALA A 161 0.55 5.76 10.60
N ILE A 162 1.13 6.26 9.51
CA ILE A 162 1.17 5.58 8.22
C ILE A 162 2.64 5.46 7.79
N ALA A 163 3.11 4.24 7.65
CA ALA A 163 4.45 3.93 7.14
C ALA A 163 4.37 3.00 5.94
N HIS A 164 5.24 3.21 4.96
CA HIS A 164 5.44 2.21 3.93
C HIS A 164 6.24 1.06 4.51
N THR A 165 5.66 -0.13 4.46
CA THR A 165 6.33 -1.34 4.94
C THR A 165 7.05 -2.01 3.77
N LEU A 166 8.34 -2.27 3.95
CA LEU A 166 9.15 -3.11 3.08
C LEU A 166 9.71 -4.27 3.91
N VAL A 167 10.08 -5.35 3.24
CA VAL A 167 10.70 -6.52 3.88
C VAL A 167 12.03 -6.80 3.20
N SER A 168 13.12 -6.76 3.97
CA SER A 168 14.46 -7.10 3.48
C SER A 168 14.83 -8.51 3.91
N PHE A 169 15.31 -9.32 2.97
CA PHE A 169 15.80 -10.68 3.21
C PHE A 169 17.31 -10.70 3.06
N GLY A 170 17.98 -11.19 4.09
CA GLY A 170 19.44 -11.25 4.16
C GLY A 170 19.99 -12.65 4.05
N PHE A 171 21.09 -12.77 3.31
CA PHE A 171 21.76 -14.03 3.05
C PHE A 171 23.12 -14.10 3.75
N THR A 172 23.64 -15.31 3.96
CA THR A 172 24.92 -15.54 4.65
C THR A 172 26.13 -14.91 3.94
N ASP A 173 26.03 -14.64 2.64
CA ASP A 173 27.04 -13.94 1.85
C ASP A 173 26.98 -12.40 2.01
N GLY A 174 26.05 -11.90 2.82
CA GLY A 174 25.85 -10.48 3.09
C GLY A 174 24.94 -9.76 2.09
N ARG A 175 24.53 -10.41 0.99
CA ARG A 175 23.55 -9.82 0.06
C ARG A 175 22.20 -9.67 0.74
N GLN A 176 21.48 -8.64 0.32
CA GLN A 176 20.14 -8.31 0.78
C GLN A 176 19.23 -8.09 -0.43
N VAL A 177 17.97 -8.49 -0.32
CA VAL A 177 16.93 -8.16 -1.30
C VAL A 177 15.68 -7.68 -0.59
N VAL A 178 15.20 -6.52 -1.00
CA VAL A 178 14.03 -5.88 -0.43
C VAL A 178 12.84 -6.13 -1.33
N PHE A 179 11.77 -6.65 -0.76
CA PHE A 179 10.47 -6.69 -1.40
C PHE A 179 9.59 -5.56 -0.89
N SER A 180 8.87 -4.94 -1.82
CA SER A 180 7.87 -3.93 -1.53
C SER A 180 6.64 -4.12 -2.40
N VAL A 181 5.47 -3.95 -1.80
CA VAL A 181 4.20 -3.88 -2.53
C VAL A 181 3.91 -2.41 -2.77
N GLU A 182 4.04 -1.99 -4.02
CA GLU A 182 4.00 -0.61 -4.44
C GLU A 182 2.73 -0.33 -5.25
N ILE A 183 2.33 0.94 -5.25
CA ILE A 183 1.45 1.42 -6.32
C ILE A 183 2.24 1.42 -7.63
N ARG A 184 1.62 0.93 -8.70
CA ARG A 184 2.15 1.03 -10.05
C ARG A 184 1.53 2.25 -10.72
N LYS A 185 2.30 3.33 -10.76
CA LYS A 185 1.89 4.65 -11.28
C LYS A 185 2.29 4.80 -12.74
N GLU A 186 1.42 5.43 -13.53
CA GLU A 186 1.74 5.83 -14.90
C GLU A 186 2.79 6.97 -14.92
N ARG A 187 3.50 7.13 -16.02
CA ARG A 187 4.50 8.19 -16.17
C ARG A 187 3.80 9.55 -16.11
N GLY A 188 4.27 10.41 -15.20
CA GLY A 188 3.68 11.72 -14.94
C GLY A 188 2.56 11.69 -13.90
N GLU A 189 2.14 10.51 -13.45
CA GLU A 189 1.21 10.36 -12.34
C GLU A 189 1.91 10.60 -11.00
N GLN A 190 1.21 11.29 -10.09
CA GLN A 190 1.69 11.59 -8.75
C GLN A 190 1.02 10.65 -7.73
N PHE A 191 1.75 10.34 -6.65
CA PHE A 191 1.20 9.56 -5.55
C PHE A 191 0.00 10.28 -4.92
N SER A 192 -1.05 9.52 -4.60
CA SER A 192 -2.23 10.01 -3.89
C SER A 192 -2.65 9.00 -2.83
N GLU A 193 -2.67 9.43 -1.56
CA GLU A 193 -3.10 8.63 -0.42
C GLU A 193 -4.55 8.15 -0.57
N ILE A 194 -5.40 8.99 -1.17
CA ILE A 194 -6.82 8.71 -1.41
C ILE A 194 -7.01 7.96 -2.74
N GLY A 195 -6.16 8.19 -3.72
CA GLY A 195 -6.21 7.55 -5.05
C GLY A 195 -6.26 6.02 -4.98
N GLY A 196 -5.52 5.43 -4.02
CA GLY A 196 -5.51 3.99 -3.77
C GLY A 196 -6.85 3.40 -3.32
N PHE A 197 -7.84 4.20 -2.92
CA PHE A 197 -9.21 3.73 -2.66
C PHE A 197 -10.07 3.68 -3.93
N PHE A 198 -9.66 4.37 -4.99
CA PHE A 198 -10.50 4.64 -6.15
C PHE A 198 -9.98 4.00 -7.45
N LYS A 199 -9.35 2.82 -7.38
CA LYS A 199 -8.78 2.11 -8.55
C LYS A 199 -7.82 2.97 -9.37
N GLN A 200 -7.18 3.97 -8.76
CA GLN A 200 -6.29 4.88 -9.50
C GLN A 200 -5.05 4.13 -10.00
N PHE A 201 -4.43 3.34 -9.13
CA PHE A 201 -3.18 2.65 -9.40
C PHE A 201 -3.36 1.14 -9.53
N GLU A 202 -2.55 0.53 -10.39
CA GLU A 202 -2.33 -0.91 -10.37
C GLU A 202 -1.41 -1.32 -9.22
N LEU A 203 -1.44 -2.59 -8.84
CA LEU A 203 -0.62 -3.18 -7.79
C LEU A 203 0.67 -3.74 -8.40
N SER A 204 1.82 -3.45 -7.78
CA SER A 204 3.09 -4.05 -8.18
C SER A 204 3.82 -4.64 -6.97
N VAL A 205 4.54 -5.74 -7.19
CA VAL A 205 5.57 -6.21 -6.26
C VAL A 205 6.92 -5.90 -6.89
N ILE A 206 7.73 -5.12 -6.19
CA ILE A 206 9.09 -4.80 -6.58
C ILE A 206 10.07 -5.55 -5.69
N ALA A 207 11.07 -6.19 -6.29
CA ALA A 207 12.29 -6.60 -5.61
C ALA A 207 13.39 -5.60 -5.96
N ALA A 208 14.17 -5.17 -4.98
CA ALA A 208 15.24 -4.20 -5.18
C ALA A 208 16.42 -4.43 -4.24
N GLN A 209 17.60 -3.94 -4.61
CA GLN A 209 18.73 -3.86 -3.67
C GLN A 209 18.48 -2.76 -2.63
N GLU A 210 18.95 -2.96 -1.38
CA GLU A 210 18.80 -1.95 -0.32
C GLU A 210 19.43 -0.60 -0.70
N ARG A 211 20.58 -0.63 -1.40
CA ARG A 211 21.30 0.56 -1.88
C ARG A 211 20.52 1.39 -2.90
N ASP A 212 19.50 0.81 -3.50
CA ASP A 212 18.54 1.53 -4.34
C ASP A 212 17.37 2.00 -3.47
N ILE A 213 16.58 1.04 -3.00
CA ILE A 213 15.22 1.31 -2.53
C ILE A 213 15.17 1.97 -1.15
N LEU A 214 16.17 1.73 -0.30
CA LEU A 214 16.27 2.37 1.01
C LEU A 214 17.06 3.67 0.94
N TYR A 215 18.10 3.73 0.10
CA TYR A 215 18.87 4.96 -0.09
C TYR A 215 18.02 6.10 -0.63
N VAL A 216 17.24 5.87 -1.68
CA VAL A 216 16.39 6.92 -2.28
C VAL A 216 15.43 7.54 -1.25
N ARG A 217 14.95 6.72 -0.31
CA ARG A 217 14.04 7.13 0.76
C ARG A 217 14.77 7.92 1.84
N ALA A 218 15.82 7.35 2.42
CA ALA A 218 16.54 7.94 3.55
C ALA A 218 17.43 9.14 3.16
N GLY A 219 17.87 9.22 1.91
CA GLY A 219 18.70 10.31 1.40
C GLY A 219 17.86 11.32 0.60
N PRO A 220 17.75 11.18 -0.73
CA PRO A 220 17.16 12.20 -1.59
C PRO A 220 15.71 12.60 -1.28
N ARG A 221 14.87 11.67 -0.79
CA ARG A 221 13.49 11.96 -0.40
C ARG A 221 13.33 12.43 1.05
N ASP A 222 14.40 12.37 1.84
CA ASP A 222 14.43 12.75 3.26
C ASP A 222 13.33 12.07 4.10
N GLU A 223 12.95 10.84 3.74
CA GLU A 223 12.00 10.02 4.49
C GLU A 223 12.69 9.47 5.75
N ARG A 224 11.94 9.34 6.86
CA ARG A 224 12.48 8.69 8.06
C ARG A 224 12.38 7.17 7.89
N VAL A 225 13.52 6.51 7.75
CA VAL A 225 13.57 5.06 7.51
C VAL A 225 14.08 4.32 8.74
N TYR A 226 13.33 3.31 9.18
CA TYR A 226 13.66 2.45 10.30
C TYR A 226 13.75 0.99 9.85
N ARG A 227 14.79 0.27 10.27
CA ARG A 227 15.02 -1.15 10.01
C ARG A 227 14.98 -1.93 11.31
N TYR A 228 13.98 -2.78 11.47
CA TYR A 228 13.80 -3.66 12.61
C TYR A 228 14.16 -5.10 12.23
N ALA A 229 15.13 -5.69 12.92
CA ALA A 229 15.41 -7.12 12.79
C ALA A 229 14.24 -7.91 13.39
N VAL A 230 13.62 -8.78 12.57
CA VAL A 230 12.48 -9.58 12.98
C VAL A 230 12.95 -10.95 13.43
N ASP A 231 12.54 -11.35 14.64
CA ASP A 231 12.74 -12.72 15.09
C ASP A 231 11.70 -13.62 14.41
N MET A 232 12.17 -14.44 13.47
CA MET A 232 11.33 -15.27 12.63
C MET A 232 12.01 -16.61 12.38
N PRO A 233 11.36 -17.76 12.59
CA PRO A 233 11.95 -19.05 12.25
C PRO A 233 12.29 -19.14 10.76
N VAL A 234 13.43 -19.76 10.42
CA VAL A 234 13.89 -19.90 9.02
C VAL A 234 12.82 -20.46 8.06
N PRO A 235 12.02 -21.50 8.43
CA PRO A 235 10.93 -21.95 7.56
C PRO A 235 9.91 -20.85 7.24
N ALA A 236 9.59 -19.98 8.20
CA ALA A 236 8.67 -18.86 8.01
C ALA A 236 9.27 -17.78 7.11
N MET A 237 10.57 -17.48 7.27
CA MET A 237 11.28 -16.54 6.38
C MET A 237 11.22 -17.01 4.93
N ARG A 238 11.44 -18.31 4.69
CA ARG A 238 11.39 -18.92 3.35
C ARG A 238 10.00 -18.85 2.74
N GLU A 239 8.96 -19.19 3.50
CA GLU A 239 7.58 -19.09 3.01
C GLU A 239 7.16 -17.66 2.71
N LEU A 240 7.62 -16.68 3.51
CA LEU A 240 7.39 -15.27 3.23
C LEU A 240 8.04 -14.84 1.91
N PHE A 241 9.31 -15.20 1.69
CA PHE A 241 10.02 -14.95 0.43
C PHE A 241 9.27 -15.55 -0.76
N LEU A 242 8.92 -16.83 -0.68
CA LEU A 242 8.22 -17.53 -1.76
C LEU A 242 6.82 -16.95 -2.02
N SER A 243 6.15 -16.44 -0.97
CA SER A 243 4.86 -15.77 -1.14
C SER A 243 4.97 -14.47 -1.91
N TYR A 244 6.03 -13.68 -1.71
CA TYR A 244 6.28 -12.52 -2.55
C TYR A 244 6.51 -12.90 -4.01
N VAL A 245 7.27 -13.98 -4.27
CA VAL A 245 7.50 -14.48 -5.63
C VAL A 245 6.20 -14.93 -6.29
N ARG A 246 5.37 -15.70 -5.59
CA ARG A 246 4.05 -16.12 -6.09
C ARG A 246 3.17 -14.91 -6.42
N THR A 247 3.10 -13.95 -5.49
CA THR A 247 2.28 -12.73 -5.67
C THR A 247 2.78 -11.90 -6.86
N ALA A 248 4.11 -11.78 -7.03
CA ALA A 248 4.70 -11.07 -8.16
C ALA A 248 4.35 -11.74 -9.50
N ASN A 249 4.46 -13.07 -9.58
CA ASN A 249 4.08 -13.83 -10.77
C ASN A 249 2.59 -13.70 -11.07
N GLU A 250 1.72 -13.85 -10.06
CA GLU A 250 0.27 -13.65 -10.20
C GLU A 250 -0.06 -12.27 -10.77
N LEU A 251 0.59 -11.21 -10.28
CA LEU A 251 0.37 -9.84 -10.79
C LEU A 251 0.97 -9.61 -12.18
N ALA A 252 2.04 -10.33 -12.52
CA ALA A 252 2.63 -10.29 -13.85
C ALA A 252 1.74 -10.95 -14.92
N ASP A 253 0.93 -11.92 -14.52
CA ASP A 253 0.00 -12.64 -15.39
C ASP A 253 -1.40 -12.00 -15.38
N GLU A 254 -1.92 -11.64 -14.20
CA GLU A 254 -3.23 -11.02 -13.99
C GLU A 254 -3.08 -9.71 -13.20
N PRO A 255 -3.10 -8.54 -13.86
CA PRO A 255 -2.96 -7.26 -13.17
C PRO A 255 -4.14 -7.04 -12.23
N ARG A 256 -3.88 -6.36 -11.10
CA ARG A 256 -4.89 -6.01 -10.11
C ARG A 256 -4.76 -4.55 -9.73
N PHE A 257 -5.87 -3.91 -9.37
CA PHE A 257 -5.80 -2.59 -8.75
C PHE A 257 -5.17 -2.68 -7.36
N TYR A 258 -4.33 -1.71 -7.04
CA TYR A 258 -3.92 -1.45 -5.68
C TYR A 258 -5.15 -1.04 -4.86
N HIS A 259 -5.20 -1.50 -3.60
CA HIS A 259 -6.26 -1.09 -2.70
C HIS A 259 -5.69 -0.82 -1.31
N THR A 260 -5.77 0.45 -0.87
CA THR A 260 -5.13 0.93 0.37
C THR A 260 -5.47 0.09 1.62
N VAL A 261 -6.66 -0.52 1.67
CA VAL A 261 -7.11 -1.31 2.83
C VAL A 261 -6.86 -2.82 2.69
N THR A 262 -6.88 -3.36 1.47
CA THR A 262 -7.03 -4.82 1.25
C THR A 262 -5.95 -5.45 0.39
N ALA A 263 -5.14 -4.62 -0.27
CA ALA A 263 -4.08 -5.02 -1.18
C ALA A 263 -2.93 -4.02 -1.08
N ASN A 264 -2.18 -4.12 0.01
CA ASN A 264 -0.98 -3.32 0.32
C ASN A 264 0.12 -4.23 0.92
N CYS A 265 1.29 -3.67 1.20
CA CYS A 265 2.42 -4.43 1.76
C CYS A 265 2.10 -5.06 3.13
N THR A 266 1.53 -4.29 4.06
CA THR A 266 1.26 -4.75 5.44
C THR A 266 0.24 -5.90 5.48
N THR A 267 -0.83 -5.80 4.69
CA THR A 267 -1.88 -6.84 4.61
C THR A 267 -1.41 -8.10 3.88
N LEU A 268 -0.50 -7.98 2.89
CA LEU A 268 0.14 -9.13 2.27
C LEU A 268 1.03 -9.86 3.28
N VAL A 269 1.95 -9.14 3.94
CA VAL A 269 2.84 -9.71 4.96
C VAL A 269 2.04 -10.38 6.06
N TYR A 270 1.05 -9.68 6.61
CA TYR A 270 0.21 -10.21 7.69
C TYR A 270 -0.52 -11.50 7.28
N ARG A 271 -1.08 -11.57 6.05
CA ARG A 271 -1.74 -12.79 5.56
C ARG A 271 -0.79 -13.99 5.54
N VAL A 272 0.45 -13.77 5.12
CA VAL A 272 1.47 -14.82 5.07
C VAL A 272 1.91 -15.22 6.47
N VAL A 273 2.26 -14.26 7.32
CA VAL A 273 2.71 -14.54 8.70
C VAL A 273 1.61 -15.22 9.51
N ARG A 274 0.35 -14.80 9.39
CA ARG A 274 -0.79 -15.44 10.06
C ARG A 274 -0.99 -16.91 9.64
N ALA A 275 -0.68 -17.26 8.39
CA ALA A 275 -0.75 -18.65 7.93
C ALA A 275 0.34 -19.53 8.56
N ILE A 276 1.44 -18.92 9.02
CA ILE A 276 2.62 -19.61 9.56
C ILE A 276 2.65 -19.56 11.10
N VAL A 277 2.08 -18.52 11.70
CA VAL A 277 2.00 -18.29 13.16
C VAL A 277 0.55 -18.47 13.62
N PRO A 278 0.17 -19.67 14.11
CA PRO A 278 -1.19 -19.92 14.57
C PRO A 278 -1.57 -18.98 15.72
N GLY A 279 -2.74 -18.35 15.61
CA GLY A 279 -3.28 -17.48 16.67
C GLY A 279 -2.88 -16.00 16.57
N LEU A 280 -2.11 -15.59 15.55
CA LEU A 280 -1.75 -14.19 15.34
C LEU A 280 -3.02 -13.30 15.22
N PRO A 281 -3.23 -12.31 16.11
CA PRO A 281 -4.47 -11.55 16.18
C PRO A 281 -4.52 -10.46 15.10
N MET A 282 -5.71 -10.26 14.51
CA MET A 282 -5.98 -9.09 13.68
C MET A 282 -5.95 -7.84 14.55
N ASP A 283 -5.24 -6.81 14.10
CA ASP A 283 -5.08 -5.56 14.84
C ASP A 283 -5.20 -4.35 13.89
N TYR A 284 -5.70 -3.22 14.40
CA TYR A 284 -5.83 -1.99 13.63
C TYR A 284 -4.47 -1.46 13.14
N ARG A 285 -3.38 -1.81 13.83
CA ARG A 285 -1.98 -1.47 13.47
C ARG A 285 -1.52 -2.11 12.16
N ILE A 286 -2.25 -3.08 11.63
CA ILE A 286 -2.05 -3.61 10.27
C ILE A 286 -2.47 -2.57 9.21
N LEU A 287 -3.46 -1.73 9.53
CA LEU A 287 -3.86 -0.60 8.68
C LEU A 287 -3.07 0.66 9.01
N LEU A 288 -2.83 0.92 10.30
CA LEU A 288 -1.97 2.00 10.77
C LEU A 288 -0.54 1.50 10.92
N SER A 289 0.08 1.22 9.79
CA SER A 289 1.40 0.57 9.67
C SER A 289 2.53 1.29 10.41
N GLY A 290 2.36 2.57 10.75
CA GLY A 290 3.31 3.30 11.57
C GLY A 290 3.48 2.74 12.99
N TYR A 291 2.52 1.95 13.47
CA TYR A 291 2.53 1.30 14.79
C TYR A 291 2.84 -0.20 14.73
N LEU A 292 3.37 -0.70 13.60
CA LEU A 292 3.81 -2.08 13.48
C LEU A 292 4.92 -2.48 14.47
N PRO A 293 5.87 -1.60 14.86
CA PRO A 293 6.89 -1.97 15.85
C PRO A 293 6.27 -2.38 17.19
N GLU A 294 5.27 -1.65 17.68
CA GLU A 294 4.51 -1.99 18.89
C GLU A 294 3.83 -3.34 18.74
N TYR A 295 3.17 -3.56 17.61
CA TYR A 295 2.49 -4.82 17.34
C TYR A 295 3.45 -6.01 17.33
N LEU A 296 4.55 -5.93 16.58
CA LEU A 296 5.54 -7.02 16.53
C LEU A 296 6.22 -7.24 17.88
N TYR A 297 6.49 -6.18 18.65
CA TYR A 297 7.05 -6.29 19.99
C TYR A 297 6.10 -7.07 20.93
N GLU A 298 4.80 -6.75 20.92
CA GLU A 298 3.79 -7.47 21.71
C GLU A 298 3.61 -8.93 21.28
N GLN A 299 3.79 -9.23 19.99
CA GLN A 299 3.69 -10.59 19.46
C GLN A 299 5.01 -11.38 19.54
N GLY A 300 6.06 -10.82 20.14
CA GLY A 300 7.37 -11.49 20.28
C GLY A 300 8.17 -11.59 18.97
N GLY A 301 7.83 -10.80 17.95
CA GLY A 301 8.56 -10.74 16.68
C GLY A 301 9.76 -9.78 16.70
N LEU A 302 10.00 -9.07 17.81
CA LEU A 302 11.17 -8.22 18.04
C LEU A 302 11.85 -8.60 19.37
N ASP A 303 13.11 -8.19 19.57
CA ASP A 303 13.89 -8.45 20.78
C ASP A 303 13.28 -7.80 22.04
N THR A 304 12.47 -8.56 22.78
CA THR A 304 11.80 -8.10 24.00
C THR A 304 12.72 -8.01 25.22
N SER A 305 14.02 -8.30 25.08
CA SER A 305 14.99 -8.10 26.17
C SER A 305 15.33 -6.62 26.38
N LYS A 306 15.02 -5.76 25.40
CA LYS A 306 15.25 -4.31 25.41
C LYS A 306 13.93 -3.55 25.35
N PRO A 307 13.84 -2.35 25.95
CA PRO A 307 12.69 -1.48 25.73
C PRO A 307 12.50 -1.15 24.25
N LEU A 308 11.24 -1.08 23.80
CA LEU A 308 10.90 -0.76 22.40
C LEU A 308 11.46 0.61 21.96
N SER A 309 11.57 1.59 22.87
CA SER A 309 12.21 2.88 22.58
C SER A 309 13.66 2.72 22.13
N THR A 310 14.42 1.86 22.81
CA THR A 310 15.81 1.54 22.46
C THR A 310 15.89 0.83 21.11
N LEU A 311 14.96 -0.09 20.83
CA LEU A 311 14.88 -0.73 19.51
C LEU A 311 14.58 0.29 18.40
N ARG A 312 13.71 1.27 18.67
CA ARG A 312 13.37 2.32 17.70
C ARG A 312 14.54 3.24 17.39
N GLU A 313 15.33 3.61 18.40
CA GLU A 313 16.57 4.37 18.21
C GLU A 313 17.58 3.57 17.36
N GLN A 314 17.80 2.30 17.70
CA GLN A 314 18.72 1.40 16.97
C GLN A 314 18.25 1.09 15.55
N ALA A 315 16.95 1.12 15.30
CA ALA A 315 16.38 0.84 13.99
C ALA A 315 16.54 2.01 13.01
N TYR A 316 16.72 3.25 13.49
CA TYR A 316 16.78 4.40 12.60
C TYR A 316 18.05 4.36 11.72
N ILE A 317 17.88 4.41 10.41
CA ILE A 317 18.99 4.32 9.44
C ILE A 317 19.78 5.63 9.36
N GLY A 318 19.20 6.75 9.81
CA GLY A 318 19.80 8.07 9.65
C GLY A 318 19.85 8.51 8.19
N LYS A 319 20.80 9.39 7.87
CA LYS A 319 21.08 9.84 6.50
C LYS A 319 22.30 9.08 5.96
N PRO A 320 22.11 7.99 5.20
CA PRO A 320 23.22 7.21 4.70
C PRO A 320 24.03 8.01 3.66
N ALA A 321 25.33 7.72 3.56
CA ALA A 321 26.17 8.23 2.49
C ALA A 321 25.71 7.69 1.12
N LEU A 322 26.07 8.41 0.05
CA LEU A 322 25.84 7.95 -1.32
C LEU A 322 26.46 6.55 -1.52
N PRO A 323 25.69 5.54 -1.98
CA PRO A 323 26.20 4.20 -2.17
C PRO A 323 27.35 4.15 -3.18
N GLY A 324 28.40 3.41 -2.82
CA GLY A 324 29.52 3.14 -3.71
C GLY A 324 29.28 1.95 -4.64
N SER A 325 30.34 1.51 -5.32
CA SER A 325 30.30 0.36 -6.24
C SER A 325 30.11 -0.99 -5.54
N ASP A 326 30.59 -1.13 -4.30
CA ASP A 326 30.41 -2.34 -3.49
C ASP A 326 28.90 -2.58 -3.24
N PRO A 327 28.33 -3.69 -3.76
CA PRO A 327 26.91 -3.97 -3.64
C PRO A 327 26.43 -4.22 -2.21
N VAL A 328 27.32 -4.63 -1.29
CA VAL A 328 26.95 -4.97 0.10
C VAL A 328 27.38 -3.92 1.12
N ALA A 329 28.22 -2.94 0.74
CA ALA A 329 28.70 -1.90 1.65
C ALA A 329 27.56 -1.10 2.29
N PHE A 330 26.56 -0.71 1.49
CA PHE A 330 25.40 0.02 1.99
C PHE A 330 24.63 -0.80 3.04
N SER A 331 24.31 -2.06 2.70
CA SER A 331 23.61 -2.99 3.59
C SER A 331 24.37 -3.22 4.90
N ARG A 332 25.70 -3.31 4.84
CA ARG A 332 26.54 -3.43 6.04
C ARG A 332 26.49 -2.15 6.88
N ALA A 333 26.59 -0.99 6.24
CA ALA A 333 26.62 0.31 6.91
C ALA A 333 25.34 0.57 7.72
N ILE A 334 24.16 0.32 7.16
CA ILE A 334 22.86 0.54 7.84
C ILE A 334 22.54 -0.46 8.97
N ARG A 335 23.47 -1.38 9.24
CA ARG A 335 23.39 -2.37 10.33
C ARG A 335 24.43 -2.10 11.43
N LEU A 336 25.31 -1.12 11.26
CA LEU A 336 26.28 -0.73 12.28
C LEU A 336 25.62 0.13 13.36
N PRO A 337 25.98 -0.02 14.64
CA PRO A 337 25.42 0.81 15.71
C PRO A 337 25.63 2.32 15.50
N GLU A 338 26.73 2.71 14.86
CA GLU A 338 27.08 4.11 14.59
C GLU A 338 26.23 4.77 13.50
N SER A 339 25.50 4.01 12.68
CA SER A 339 24.57 4.60 11.69
C SER A 339 23.25 5.06 12.32
N ALA A 340 22.98 4.68 13.58
CA ALA A 340 21.80 5.10 14.31
C ALA A 340 21.91 6.59 14.69
N GLY A 341 21.35 7.46 13.85
CA GLY A 341 21.15 8.86 14.22
C GLY A 341 20.17 8.97 15.41
N THR A 342 20.20 10.07 16.15
CA THR A 342 19.14 10.34 17.13
C THR A 342 17.83 10.61 16.36
N PRO A 343 16.74 9.86 16.60
CA PRO A 343 15.44 10.21 16.04
C PRO A 343 15.02 11.61 16.53
N PRO A 344 14.43 12.46 15.67
CA PRO A 344 13.94 13.78 16.08
C PRO A 344 12.74 13.71 17.03
#